data_AF-A0A1H1E2V5-F1
#
_entry.id   AF-A0A1H1E2V5-F1
#
_cell.length_a   1.000
_cell.length_b   1.000
_cell.length_c   1.000
_cell.angle_alpha   90.00
_cell.angle_beta   90.00
_cell.angle_gamma   90.00
#
_symmetry.space_group_name_H-M   'P 1'
#
loop_
_entity.id
_entity.type
_entity.pdbx_description
1 polymer ?
#
loop_
_entity_poly.entity_id
_entity_poly.type
_entity_poly.pdbx_seq_one_letter_code
_entity_poly.pdbx_strand_id
1 'polypeptide(L)'
;MTAASGRLEPTITALCGLPGKAGAEAHYRRGEAPCVPCSNAAWAARLVLRLRAEAASPRPALSTDLPGEEWRDIAGARGHYQVSSEGRVRFTGSVLPRYESPRHVKLTPYPDGYLHASIHNRQRKVHRLVAEAFHDNPDHHPLVRHLDGDQRNNRASNLAWGTHAMNTADAQRHGTIPTAQHGSYTRYQAGCRCADCTAANTQRSRNFRADPERRAAIRAADRARYADPVRRVARNARRRARYAAQQLEGSHS
;
A
#
# COMPACT_ATOMS: atom_id res chain seq x y z
N MET A 1 55.28 -25.88 15.91
CA MET A 1 54.68 -24.56 15.67
C MET A 1 53.29 -24.75 15.12
N THR A 2 52.25 -24.53 15.93
CA THR A 2 50.95 -23.94 15.55
C THR A 2 50.10 -23.88 16.81
N ALA A 3 49.83 -22.66 17.25
CA ALA A 3 49.18 -22.32 18.49
C ALA A 3 47.69 -22.70 18.45
N ALA A 4 47.24 -23.47 19.43
CA ALA A 4 45.83 -23.64 19.74
C ALA A 4 45.37 -22.42 20.56
N SER A 5 44.72 -21.46 19.89
CA SER A 5 44.05 -20.34 20.56
C SER A 5 42.91 -20.85 21.43
N GLY A 6 43.18 -21.07 22.72
CA GLY A 6 42.16 -21.24 23.75
C GLY A 6 41.31 -19.99 23.84
N ARG A 7 40.01 -20.11 23.61
CA ARG A 7 39.05 -19.03 23.83
C ARG A 7 39.02 -18.73 25.33
N LEU A 8 39.46 -17.53 25.71
CA LEU A 8 39.27 -17.00 27.05
C LEU A 8 37.77 -16.79 27.26
N GLU A 9 37.15 -17.65 28.07
CA GLU A 9 35.78 -17.45 28.54
C GLU A 9 35.71 -16.18 29.41
N PRO A 10 34.71 -15.31 29.23
CA PRO A 10 34.60 -14.07 30.01
C PRO A 10 34.24 -14.39 31.47
N THR A 11 35.20 -14.23 32.37
CA THR A 11 35.01 -14.30 33.82
C THR A 11 34.40 -12.99 34.31
N ILE A 12 33.33 -13.05 35.10
CA ILE A 12 32.75 -11.87 35.76
C ILE A 12 33.43 -11.71 37.12
N THR A 13 34.07 -10.57 37.34
CA THR A 13 34.67 -10.19 38.63
C THR A 13 33.72 -9.25 39.37
N ALA A 14 33.36 -9.57 40.62
CA ALA A 14 32.57 -8.71 41.48
C ALA A 14 33.19 -8.64 42.89
N LEU A 15 33.09 -7.48 43.53
CA LEU A 15 33.55 -7.26 44.91
C LEU A 15 32.43 -7.65 45.90
N CYS A 16 32.76 -8.54 46.84
CA CYS A 16 31.80 -9.02 47.84
C CYS A 16 31.65 -8.01 49.00
N GLY A 17 30.41 -7.65 49.35
CA GLY A 17 30.08 -6.67 50.39
C GLY A 17 29.71 -7.25 51.77
N LEU A 18 30.17 -8.47 52.10
CA LEU A 18 29.89 -9.07 53.41
C LEU A 18 30.86 -8.54 54.49
N PRO A 19 30.39 -8.29 55.73
CA PRO A 19 31.27 -7.92 56.84
C PRO A 19 32.27 -9.07 57.10
N GLY A 20 33.56 -8.76 57.00
CA GLY A 20 34.66 -9.73 57.14
C GLY A 20 35.29 -10.22 55.82
N LYS A 21 34.75 -9.85 54.65
CA LYS A 21 35.37 -10.11 53.33
C LYS A 21 35.25 -8.93 52.36
N ALA A 22 35.25 -7.71 52.89
CA ALA A 22 35.27 -6.50 52.07
C ALA A 22 36.60 -6.45 51.28
N GLY A 23 36.51 -6.50 49.95
CA GLY A 23 37.68 -6.36 49.05
C GLY A 23 38.17 -7.65 48.37
N ALA A 24 37.55 -8.82 48.63
CA ALA A 24 37.92 -10.04 47.91
C ALA A 24 37.25 -10.09 46.52
N GLU A 25 38.05 -10.26 45.46
CA GLU A 25 37.56 -10.55 44.11
C GLU A 25 36.99 -11.97 44.04
N ALA A 26 35.75 -12.10 43.60
CA ALA A 26 35.13 -13.39 43.31
C ALA A 26 35.01 -13.58 41.80
N HIS A 27 35.50 -14.71 41.29
CA HIS A 27 35.43 -15.12 39.88
C HIS A 27 34.38 -16.21 39.69
N TYR A 28 33.35 -15.95 38.88
CA TYR A 28 32.29 -16.92 38.59
C TYR A 28 32.35 -17.42 37.15
N ARG A 29 32.13 -18.73 36.94
CA ARG A 29 31.99 -19.33 35.60
C ARG A 29 30.53 -19.35 35.15
N ARG A 30 30.31 -19.37 33.84
CA ARG A 30 28.96 -19.50 33.25
C ARG A 30 28.30 -20.81 33.70
N GLY A 31 27.15 -20.71 34.37
CA GLY A 31 26.33 -21.85 34.81
C GLY A 31 26.21 -22.01 36.33
N GLU A 32 27.00 -21.26 37.11
CA GLU A 32 26.92 -21.26 38.58
C GLU A 32 26.05 -20.09 39.05
N ALA A 33 25.11 -20.36 39.98
CA ALA A 33 24.28 -19.32 40.57
C ALA A 33 25.10 -18.49 41.58
N PRO A 34 25.18 -17.15 41.46
CA PRO A 34 25.90 -16.33 42.42
C PRO A 34 25.22 -16.33 43.80
N CYS A 35 25.99 -16.02 44.84
CA CYS A 35 25.50 -15.89 46.21
C CYS A 35 24.33 -14.89 46.33
N VAL A 36 23.32 -15.23 47.14
CA VAL A 36 22.07 -14.45 47.35
C VAL A 36 22.31 -12.96 47.68
N PRO A 37 23.31 -12.55 48.48
CA PRO A 37 23.59 -11.13 48.74
C PRO A 37 24.15 -10.38 47.52
N CYS A 38 24.75 -11.10 46.58
CA CYS A 38 25.50 -10.61 45.43
C CYS A 38 24.56 -10.36 44.22
N SER A 39 23.47 -11.12 44.14
CA SER A 39 22.37 -10.92 43.18
C SER A 39 21.65 -9.57 43.35
N ASN A 40 21.56 -9.03 44.57
CA ASN A 40 20.83 -7.79 44.84
C ASN A 40 21.62 -6.52 44.47
N ALA A 41 22.96 -6.55 44.53
CA ALA A 41 23.79 -5.39 44.18
C ALA A 41 24.06 -5.26 42.67
N ALA A 42 24.20 -6.38 41.95
CA ALA A 42 24.47 -6.38 40.51
C ALA A 42 23.25 -5.96 39.65
N TRP A 43 22.03 -6.12 40.17
CA TRP A 43 20.80 -5.67 39.50
C TRP A 43 20.44 -4.21 39.80
N ALA A 44 20.71 -3.72 41.01
CA ALA A 44 20.41 -2.34 41.38
C ALA A 44 21.31 -1.32 40.65
N ALA A 45 22.61 -1.60 40.48
CA ALA A 45 23.54 -0.66 39.85
C ALA A 45 23.38 -0.58 38.31
N ARG A 46 23.00 -1.68 37.64
CA ARG A 46 22.74 -1.69 36.19
C ARG A 46 21.38 -1.11 35.81
N LEU A 47 20.39 -1.19 36.70
CA LEU A 47 19.06 -0.63 36.48
C LEU A 47 19.05 0.89 36.71
N VAL A 48 19.71 1.40 37.76
CA VAL A 48 19.66 2.85 38.07
C VAL A 48 20.50 3.70 37.11
N LEU A 49 21.58 3.17 36.52
CA LEU A 49 22.40 3.91 35.54
C LEU A 49 21.92 3.77 34.08
N ARG A 50 21.21 2.69 33.69
CA ARG A 50 20.46 2.67 32.41
C ARG A 50 19.21 3.54 32.47
N LEU A 51 18.48 3.55 33.58
CA LEU A 51 17.25 4.34 33.70
C LEU A 51 17.49 5.85 33.84
N ARG A 52 18.72 6.30 34.18
CA ARG A 52 19.06 7.73 34.18
C ARG A 52 19.68 8.23 32.87
N ALA A 53 20.24 7.36 32.03
CA ALA A 53 20.76 7.73 30.72
C ALA A 53 19.71 7.66 29.59
N GLU A 54 18.73 6.74 29.69
CA GLU A 54 17.61 6.69 28.73
C GLU A 54 16.55 7.80 28.97
N ALA A 55 16.48 8.35 30.19
CA ALA A 55 15.54 9.42 30.56
C ALA A 55 16.04 10.84 30.23
N ALA A 56 17.28 10.98 29.76
CA ALA A 56 17.93 12.26 29.48
C ALA A 56 18.41 12.40 28.02
N SER A 57 17.99 11.51 27.12
CA SER A 57 18.00 11.87 25.70
C SER A 57 16.77 12.76 25.48
N PRO A 58 16.90 14.05 25.12
CA PRO A 58 15.75 14.81 24.68
C PRO A 58 15.09 13.98 23.58
N ARG A 59 13.81 13.61 23.76
CA ARG A 59 13.01 13.06 22.66
C ARG A 59 13.25 14.00 21.48
N PRO A 60 13.66 13.47 20.30
CA PRO A 60 14.03 14.33 19.18
C PRO A 60 12.93 15.37 19.01
N ALA A 61 13.31 16.65 19.07
CA ALA A 61 12.37 17.74 19.02
C ALA A 61 11.41 17.48 17.86
N LEU A 62 10.12 17.39 18.18
CA LEU A 62 9.08 17.24 17.18
C LEU A 62 9.21 18.40 16.19
N SER A 63 9.49 18.04 14.95
CA SER A 63 9.34 18.83 13.73
C SER A 63 9.96 20.22 13.72
N THR A 64 11.21 20.29 13.25
CA THR A 64 11.65 21.48 12.54
C THR A 64 10.90 21.56 11.21
N ASP A 65 10.18 22.66 10.99
CA ASP A 65 9.62 23.01 9.69
C ASP A 65 10.75 23.03 8.65
N LEU A 66 10.48 22.61 7.41
CA LEU A 66 11.50 22.67 6.36
C LEU A 66 11.72 24.13 5.95
N PRO A 67 12.94 24.54 5.58
CA PRO A 67 13.19 25.91 5.15
C PRO A 67 12.33 26.23 3.92
N GLY A 68 11.47 27.25 4.02
CA GLY A 68 10.55 27.67 2.95
C GLY A 68 9.22 26.91 2.90
N GLU A 69 8.90 26.10 3.90
CA GLU A 69 7.59 25.48 4.00
C GLU A 69 6.53 26.46 4.50
N GLU A 70 5.48 26.63 3.69
CA GLU A 70 4.32 27.41 4.08
C GLU A 70 3.25 26.50 4.68
N TRP A 71 2.61 26.94 5.76
CA TRP A 71 1.50 26.23 6.39
C TRP A 71 0.21 27.04 6.27
N ARG A 72 -0.86 26.39 5.80
CA ARG A 72 -2.19 27.01 5.62
C ARG A 72 -3.27 26.19 6.32
N ASP A 73 -4.30 26.87 6.80
CA ASP A 73 -5.42 26.22 7.47
C ASP A 73 -6.30 25.45 6.47
N ILE A 74 -6.75 24.27 6.88
CA ILE A 74 -7.62 23.44 6.05
C ILE A 74 -9.07 23.93 6.16
N ALA A 75 -9.65 24.30 5.02
CA ALA A 75 -11.07 24.67 4.94
C ALA A 75 -11.98 23.56 5.50
N GLY A 76 -12.92 23.93 6.38
CA GLY A 76 -13.84 23.01 7.04
C GLY A 76 -13.25 22.22 8.22
N ALA A 77 -11.98 22.43 8.57
CA ALA A 77 -11.32 21.78 9.71
C ALA A 77 -11.36 22.61 11.01
N ARG A 78 -12.22 23.65 11.07
CA ARG A 78 -12.43 24.53 12.24
C ARG A 78 -11.14 25.15 12.82
N GLY A 79 -10.09 25.30 12.01
CA GLY A 79 -8.79 25.84 12.44
C GLY A 79 -7.91 24.87 13.24
N HIS A 80 -8.30 23.59 13.37
CA HIS A 80 -7.53 22.62 14.15
C HIS A 80 -6.41 21.93 13.34
N TYR A 81 -6.45 22.04 12.02
CA TYR A 81 -5.54 21.34 11.12
C TYR A 81 -4.97 22.29 10.07
N GLN A 82 -3.68 22.12 9.81
CA GLN A 82 -2.93 22.84 8.79
C GLN A 82 -2.30 21.86 7.81
N VAL A 83 -2.20 22.30 6.56
CA VAL A 83 -1.51 21.61 5.48
C VAL A 83 -0.32 22.43 5.02
N SER A 84 0.78 21.76 4.69
CA SER A 84 2.00 22.42 4.24
C SER A 84 2.17 22.36 2.72
N SER A 85 2.98 23.27 2.18
CA SER A 85 3.36 23.30 0.77
C SER A 85 4.08 22.02 0.31
N GLU A 86 4.70 21.27 1.22
CA GLU A 86 5.34 19.98 0.94
C GLU A 86 4.39 18.78 1.03
N GLY A 87 3.11 19.01 1.29
CA GLY A 87 2.11 17.94 1.43
C GLY A 87 2.09 17.28 2.81
N ARG A 88 2.64 17.94 3.83
CA ARG A 88 2.53 17.51 5.23
C ARG A 88 1.24 18.03 5.85
N VAL A 89 0.69 17.30 6.82
CA VAL A 89 -0.50 17.72 7.56
C VAL A 89 -0.18 17.71 9.04
N ARG A 90 -0.47 18.82 9.73
CA ARG A 90 -0.28 18.95 11.18
C ARG A 90 -1.58 19.35 11.85
N PHE A 91 -1.71 18.94 13.10
CA PHE A 91 -2.76 19.36 14.01
C PHE A 91 -2.17 20.45 14.90
N THR A 92 -2.76 21.65 14.82
CA THR A 92 -2.25 22.86 15.48
C THR A 92 -2.78 22.99 16.90
N GLY A 93 -3.92 22.38 17.21
CA GLY A 93 -4.40 22.26 18.59
C GLY A 93 -5.91 22.14 18.70
N SER A 94 -6.35 21.58 19.84
CA SER A 94 -7.73 21.64 20.33
C SER A 94 -7.72 22.46 21.62
N VAL A 95 -8.85 23.09 21.95
CA VAL A 95 -9.05 23.84 23.20
C VAL A 95 -8.86 22.93 24.44
N LEU A 96 -8.91 21.62 24.26
CA LEU A 96 -8.74 20.65 25.33
C LEU A 96 -7.24 20.40 25.64
N PRO A 97 -6.79 20.58 26.91
CA PRO A 97 -5.38 20.51 27.33
C PRO A 97 -4.76 19.10 27.26
N ARG A 98 -5.49 18.09 26.79
CA ARG A 98 -5.05 16.68 26.74
C ARG A 98 -4.16 16.36 25.53
N TYR A 99 -4.00 17.27 24.57
CA TYR A 99 -3.29 17.00 23.33
C TYR A 99 -2.06 17.91 23.15
N GLU A 100 -0.87 17.31 23.20
CA GLU A 100 0.36 17.95 22.73
C GLU A 100 0.18 18.43 21.29
N SER A 101 0.38 19.73 21.10
CA SER A 101 0.21 20.44 19.84
C SER A 101 1.41 21.39 19.66
N PRO A 102 1.96 21.54 18.45
CA PRO A 102 1.52 20.93 17.18
C PRO A 102 2.02 19.49 17.01
N ARG A 103 1.21 18.63 16.37
CA ARG A 103 1.59 17.24 16.03
C ARG A 103 1.38 16.96 14.55
N HIS A 104 2.29 16.19 13.96
CA HIS A 104 2.13 15.74 12.58
C HIS A 104 1.07 14.63 12.51
N VAL A 105 0.14 14.76 11.56
CA VAL A 105 -0.86 13.74 11.27
C VAL A 105 -0.22 12.67 10.41
N LYS A 106 -0.38 11.40 10.80
CA LYS A 106 0.13 10.27 10.02
C LYS A 106 -0.59 10.18 8.67
N LEU A 107 0.17 10.25 7.60
CA LEU A 107 -0.33 9.98 6.25
C LEU A 107 -0.34 8.48 6.00
N THR A 108 -1.46 7.97 5.47
CA THR A 108 -1.66 6.53 5.23
C THR A 108 -1.91 6.30 3.74
N PRO A 109 -1.14 5.42 3.06
CA PRO A 109 -1.45 5.03 1.70
C PRO A 109 -2.74 4.20 1.68
N TYR A 110 -3.62 4.48 0.73
CA TYR A 110 -4.89 3.79 0.57
C TYR A 110 -4.87 2.93 -0.71
N PRO A 111 -5.73 1.91 -0.87
CA PRO A 111 -5.72 1.03 -2.05
C PRO A 111 -5.92 1.75 -3.41
N ASP A 112 -6.41 2.99 -3.40
CA ASP A 112 -6.54 3.82 -4.60
C ASP A 112 -5.22 4.49 -5.03
N GLY A 113 -4.12 4.24 -4.31
CA GLY A 113 -2.77 4.74 -4.58
C GLY A 113 -2.45 6.09 -3.93
N TYR A 114 -3.45 6.80 -3.39
CA TYR A 114 -3.28 8.14 -2.83
C TYR A 114 -3.01 8.12 -1.32
N LEU A 115 -2.26 9.12 -0.86
CA LEU A 115 -2.07 9.38 0.56
C LEU A 115 -3.33 10.02 1.17
N HIS A 116 -3.74 9.51 2.32
CA HIS A 116 -4.88 10.01 3.09
C HIS A 116 -4.44 10.49 4.48
N ALA A 117 -5.10 11.55 4.96
CA ALA A 117 -4.98 12.06 6.31
C ALA A 117 -6.33 11.91 7.04
N SER A 118 -6.26 11.50 8.31
CA SER A 118 -7.45 11.45 9.19
C SER A 118 -7.69 12.82 9.81
N ILE A 119 -8.74 13.51 9.36
CA ILE A 119 -9.16 14.82 9.84
C ILE A 119 -10.57 14.68 10.41
N HIS A 120 -10.77 14.99 11.69
CA HIS A 120 -12.06 14.82 12.38
C HIS A 120 -12.70 13.43 12.15
N ASN A 121 -11.90 12.36 12.27
CA ASN A 121 -12.32 10.97 12.02
C ASN A 121 -12.80 10.67 10.59
N ARG A 122 -12.53 11.55 9.63
CA ARG A 122 -12.79 11.32 8.20
C ARG A 122 -11.48 11.24 7.45
N GLN A 123 -11.37 10.26 6.55
CA GLN A 123 -10.23 10.15 5.66
C GLN A 123 -10.38 11.16 4.53
N ARG A 124 -9.40 12.05 4.35
CA ARG A 124 -9.33 13.00 3.24
C ARG A 124 -8.04 12.80 2.45
N LYS A 125 -8.13 12.93 1.13
CA LYS A 125 -6.99 12.83 0.21
C LYS A 125 -6.04 14.01 0.38
N VAL A 126 -4.76 13.74 0.58
CA VAL A 126 -3.75 14.77 0.89
C VAL A 126 -3.58 15.76 -0.27
N HIS A 127 -3.38 15.28 -1.50
CA HIS A 127 -3.26 16.17 -2.67
C HIS A 127 -4.42 17.16 -2.80
N ARG A 128 -5.63 16.74 -2.42
CA ARG A 128 -6.82 17.60 -2.51
C ARG A 128 -6.81 18.67 -1.42
N LEU A 129 -6.38 18.32 -0.21
CA LEU A 129 -6.20 19.29 0.89
C LEU A 129 -5.16 20.35 0.52
N VAL A 130 -4.04 19.92 -0.07
CA VAL A 130 -2.97 20.82 -0.51
C VAL A 130 -3.49 21.73 -1.62
N ALA A 131 -4.11 21.16 -2.66
CA ALA A 131 -4.63 21.96 -3.77
C ALA A 131 -5.71 22.96 -3.32
N GLU A 132 -6.62 22.56 -2.43
CA GLU A 132 -7.63 23.47 -1.86
C GLU A 132 -7.03 24.62 -1.03
N ALA A 133 -5.82 24.47 -0.49
CA ALA A 133 -5.18 25.48 0.36
C ALA A 133 -4.21 26.40 -0.40
N PHE A 134 -3.53 25.88 -1.43
CA PHE A 134 -2.46 26.59 -2.15
C PHE A 134 -2.86 27.06 -3.55
N HIS A 135 -3.90 26.46 -4.15
CA HIS A 135 -4.32 26.76 -5.52
C HIS A 135 -5.79 27.15 -5.56
N ASP A 136 -6.05 28.36 -6.07
CA ASP A 136 -7.41 28.77 -6.39
C ASP A 136 -8.00 27.92 -7.51
N ASN A 137 -9.31 27.68 -7.46
CA ASN A 137 -10.03 26.90 -8.47
C ASN A 137 -11.18 27.73 -9.08
N PRO A 138 -10.87 28.81 -9.83
CA PRO A 138 -11.88 29.70 -10.40
C PRO A 138 -12.78 28.97 -11.41
N ASP A 139 -12.23 28.01 -12.15
CA ASP A 139 -12.94 27.24 -13.18
C ASP A 139 -13.71 26.02 -12.62
N HIS A 140 -13.77 25.89 -11.28
CA HIS A 140 -14.46 24.80 -10.57
C HIS A 140 -14.12 23.40 -11.11
N HIS A 141 -12.85 23.18 -11.45
CA HIS A 141 -12.38 21.91 -11.94
C HIS A 141 -12.59 20.80 -10.89
N PRO A 142 -13.10 19.62 -11.29
CA PRO A 142 -13.49 18.57 -10.35
C PRO A 142 -12.30 17.76 -9.81
N LEU A 143 -11.15 17.79 -10.50
CA LEU A 143 -10.00 16.93 -10.21
C LEU A 143 -8.73 17.75 -9.93
N VAL A 144 -7.89 17.16 -9.09
CA VAL A 144 -6.50 17.60 -8.87
C VAL A 144 -5.58 16.61 -9.58
N ARG A 145 -4.69 17.14 -10.41
CA ARG A 145 -3.73 16.41 -11.23
C ARG A 145 -2.34 16.51 -10.60
N HIS A 146 -1.54 15.47 -10.82
CA HIS A 146 -0.12 15.43 -10.46
C HIS A 146 0.71 15.61 -11.73
N LEU A 147 1.52 16.66 -11.80
CA LEU A 147 2.23 17.04 -13.02
C LEU A 147 3.35 16.06 -13.40
N ASP A 148 3.94 15.38 -12.42
CA ASP A 148 4.97 14.34 -12.59
C ASP A 148 4.41 12.92 -12.77
N GLY A 149 3.12 12.72 -12.48
CA GLY A 149 2.47 11.40 -12.49
C GLY A 149 2.68 10.54 -11.25
N ASP A 150 3.37 11.03 -10.21
CA ASP A 150 3.53 10.34 -8.93
C ASP A 150 2.47 10.81 -7.91
N GLN A 151 1.58 9.89 -7.54
CA GLN A 151 0.50 10.13 -6.56
C GLN A 151 1.00 10.35 -5.12
N ARG A 152 2.29 10.06 -4.86
CA ARG A 152 2.94 10.27 -3.56
C ARG A 152 3.58 11.66 -3.44
N ASN A 153 3.89 12.31 -4.56
CA ASN A 153 4.43 13.66 -4.58
C ASN A 153 3.32 14.70 -4.42
N ASN A 154 2.94 14.97 -3.17
CA ASN A 154 1.85 15.86 -2.81
C ASN A 154 2.28 17.32 -2.61
N ARG A 155 3.44 17.72 -3.16
CA ARG A 155 3.91 19.11 -3.10
C ARG A 155 2.95 20.04 -3.84
N ALA A 156 2.67 21.21 -3.28
CA ALA A 156 1.81 22.20 -3.92
C ALA A 156 2.29 22.54 -5.34
N SER A 157 3.60 22.69 -5.56
CA SER A 157 4.19 22.94 -6.88
C SER A 157 3.96 21.83 -7.92
N ASN A 158 3.69 20.60 -7.48
CA ASN A 158 3.42 19.45 -8.36
C ASN A 158 1.92 19.24 -8.65
N LEU A 159 1.04 20.00 -8.00
CA LEU A 159 -0.40 19.82 -8.07
C LEU A 159 -1.04 20.94 -8.90
N ALA A 160 -2.03 20.57 -9.71
CA ALA A 160 -2.82 21.52 -10.48
C ALA A 160 -4.27 21.08 -10.58
N TRP A 161 -5.20 22.04 -10.58
CA TRP A 161 -6.61 21.76 -10.88
C TRP A 161 -6.78 21.43 -12.37
N GLY A 162 -7.70 20.52 -12.70
CA GLY A 162 -8.02 20.24 -14.09
C GLY A 162 -9.19 19.30 -14.31
N THR A 163 -9.46 19.03 -15.59
CA THR A 163 -10.57 18.18 -16.03
C THR A 163 -10.13 16.73 -16.25
N HIS A 164 -11.11 15.84 -16.43
CA HIS A 164 -10.86 14.44 -16.78
C HIS A 164 -10.01 14.30 -18.05
N ALA A 165 -10.28 15.11 -19.07
CA ALA A 165 -9.54 15.09 -20.34
C ALA A 165 -8.05 15.42 -20.12
N MET A 166 -7.77 16.43 -19.31
CA MET A 166 -6.39 16.83 -19.01
C MET A 166 -5.66 15.77 -18.16
N ASN A 167 -6.34 15.16 -17.19
CA ASN A 167 -5.78 14.06 -16.41
C ASN A 167 -5.47 12.84 -17.30
N THR A 168 -6.34 12.53 -18.27
CA THR A 168 -6.08 11.48 -19.26
C THR A 168 -4.88 11.83 -20.15
N ALA A 169 -4.76 13.09 -20.59
CA ALA A 169 -3.62 13.54 -21.39
C ALA A 169 -2.30 13.45 -20.61
N ASP A 170 -2.27 13.83 -19.33
CA ASP A 170 -1.09 13.64 -18.48
C ASP A 170 -0.74 12.17 -18.33
N ALA A 171 -1.74 11.32 -18.10
CA ALA A 171 -1.53 9.89 -17.95
C ALA A 171 -1.05 9.23 -19.26
N GLN A 172 -1.41 9.77 -20.43
CA GLN A 172 -0.81 9.40 -21.71
C GLN A 172 0.65 9.90 -21.79
N ARG A 173 0.93 11.16 -21.44
CA ARG A 173 2.28 11.75 -21.43
C ARG A 173 3.23 10.96 -20.52
N HIS A 174 2.75 10.53 -19.36
CA HIS A 174 3.52 9.77 -18.37
C HIS A 174 3.56 8.26 -18.67
N GLY A 175 2.86 7.79 -19.71
CA GLY A 175 2.79 6.36 -20.04
C GLY A 175 2.10 5.49 -19.00
N THR A 176 1.28 6.07 -18.11
CA THR A 176 0.57 5.34 -17.05
C THR A 176 -0.77 4.78 -17.52
N ILE A 177 -1.33 5.31 -18.62
CA ILE A 177 -2.40 4.62 -19.34
C ILE A 177 -1.76 3.56 -20.22
N PRO A 178 -2.21 2.29 -20.14
CA PRO A 178 -1.89 1.30 -21.17
C PRO A 178 -2.46 1.84 -22.49
N THR A 179 -1.62 2.46 -23.31
CA THR A 179 -2.01 2.82 -24.66
C THR A 179 -2.50 1.54 -25.32
N ALA A 180 -3.70 1.58 -25.90
CA ALA A 180 -4.30 0.49 -26.66
C ALA A 180 -3.50 0.11 -27.92
N GLN A 181 -2.21 0.44 -27.97
CA GLN A 181 -1.27 -0.09 -28.93
C GLN A 181 -1.20 -1.60 -28.80
N HIS A 182 -1.20 -2.21 -27.61
CA HIS A 182 -1.15 -3.66 -27.48
C HIS A 182 -2.04 -4.22 -26.36
N GLY A 183 -3.13 -4.87 -26.77
CA GLY A 183 -3.71 -6.00 -26.02
C GLY A 183 -4.46 -5.71 -24.73
N SER A 184 -5.59 -5.01 -24.80
CA SER A 184 -6.69 -5.28 -23.88
C SER A 184 -7.80 -5.95 -24.67
N TYR A 185 -8.01 -7.26 -24.46
CA TYR A 185 -9.17 -7.98 -24.98
C TYR A 185 -10.42 -7.54 -24.20
N THR A 186 -10.78 -6.26 -24.32
CA THR A 186 -12.10 -5.80 -23.90
C THR A 186 -13.12 -6.20 -24.95
N ARG A 187 -14.33 -6.48 -24.47
CA ARG A 187 -15.44 -7.21 -25.08
C ARG A 187 -16.02 -6.57 -26.37
N TYR A 188 -15.34 -5.60 -26.98
CA TYR A 188 -15.78 -4.87 -28.16
C TYR A 188 -14.92 -5.20 -29.39
N GLN A 189 -15.58 -5.34 -30.55
CA GLN A 189 -15.12 -6.00 -31.80
C GLN A 189 -13.91 -5.38 -32.54
N ALA A 190 -13.07 -4.57 -31.90
CA ALA A 190 -11.90 -3.98 -32.55
C ALA A 190 -10.67 -4.03 -31.64
N GLY A 191 -10.08 -5.22 -31.51
CA GLY A 191 -8.71 -5.36 -31.00
C GLY A 191 -7.70 -4.74 -31.97
N CYS A 192 -6.53 -4.34 -31.45
CA CYS A 192 -5.42 -3.85 -32.27
C CYS A 192 -5.03 -4.88 -33.34
N ARG A 193 -4.96 -4.44 -34.61
CA ARG A 193 -4.60 -5.25 -35.80
C ARG A 193 -3.14 -5.09 -36.23
N CYS A 194 -2.24 -4.66 -35.33
CA CYS A 194 -0.81 -4.62 -35.65
C CYS A 194 -0.25 -6.04 -35.88
N ALA A 195 0.90 -6.13 -36.55
CA ALA A 195 1.55 -7.40 -36.87
C ALA A 195 1.84 -8.22 -35.60
N ASP A 196 2.31 -7.58 -34.53
CA ASP A 196 2.66 -8.25 -33.27
C ASP A 196 1.45 -8.81 -32.54
N CYS A 197 0.34 -8.06 -32.44
CA CYS A 197 -0.90 -8.55 -31.85
C CYS A 197 -1.51 -9.68 -32.68
N THR A 198 -1.40 -9.61 -34.01
CA THR A 198 -1.86 -10.66 -34.92
C THR A 198 -1.03 -11.93 -34.75
N ALA A 199 0.30 -11.81 -34.65
CA ALA A 199 1.21 -12.91 -34.39
C ALA A 199 0.95 -13.54 -33.01
N ALA A 200 0.78 -12.74 -31.97
CA ALA A 200 0.47 -13.20 -30.62
C ALA A 200 -0.90 -13.92 -30.55
N ASN A 201 -1.93 -13.41 -31.22
CA ASN A 201 -3.24 -14.07 -31.27
C ASN A 201 -3.19 -15.38 -32.08
N THR A 202 -2.42 -15.39 -33.16
CA THR A 202 -2.16 -16.60 -33.94
C THR A 202 -1.44 -17.64 -33.08
N GLN A 203 -0.42 -17.23 -32.33
CA GLN A 203 0.31 -18.12 -31.43
C GLN A 203 -0.57 -18.63 -30.28
N ARG A 204 -1.39 -17.77 -29.67
CA ARG A 204 -2.39 -18.17 -28.67
C ARG A 204 -3.38 -19.19 -29.23
N SER A 205 -3.86 -18.97 -30.46
CA SER A 205 -4.77 -19.90 -31.14
C SER A 205 -4.10 -21.23 -31.47
N ARG A 206 -2.82 -21.22 -31.87
CA ARG A 206 -1.99 -22.41 -32.05
C ARG A 206 -1.82 -23.16 -30.73
N ASN A 207 -1.41 -22.49 -29.66
CA ASN A 207 -1.27 -23.08 -28.33
C ASN A 207 -2.60 -23.68 -27.84
N PHE A 208 -3.72 -22.99 -28.06
CA PHE A 208 -5.05 -23.50 -27.74
C PHE A 208 -5.41 -24.78 -28.52
N ARG A 209 -4.98 -24.90 -29.78
CA ARG A 209 -5.19 -26.11 -30.60
C ARG A 209 -4.18 -27.23 -30.31
N ALA A 210 -3.00 -26.86 -29.82
CA ALA A 210 -1.90 -27.78 -29.54
C ALA A 210 -2.12 -28.56 -28.25
N ASP A 211 -2.80 -28.00 -27.25
CA ASP A 211 -3.13 -28.67 -25.99
C ASP A 211 -4.20 -29.76 -26.18
N PRO A 212 -3.82 -31.06 -26.12
CA PRO A 212 -4.75 -32.15 -26.38
C PRO A 212 -5.68 -32.41 -25.19
N GLU A 213 -5.24 -32.19 -23.95
CA GLU A 213 -6.02 -32.38 -22.74
C GLU A 213 -7.18 -31.38 -22.68
N ARG A 214 -6.89 -30.11 -22.96
CA ARG A 214 -7.92 -29.07 -23.00
C ARG A 214 -8.92 -29.31 -24.13
N ARG A 215 -8.48 -29.78 -25.30
CA ARG A 215 -9.39 -30.17 -26.39
C ARG A 215 -10.28 -31.35 -25.99
N ALA A 216 -9.73 -32.34 -25.30
CA ALA A 216 -10.50 -33.46 -24.75
C ALA A 216 -11.53 -32.95 -23.72
N ALA A 217 -11.15 -32.05 -22.83
CA ALA A 217 -12.04 -31.44 -21.84
C ALA A 217 -13.19 -30.65 -22.48
N ILE A 218 -12.92 -29.85 -23.52
CA ILE A 218 -13.96 -29.12 -24.25
C ILE A 218 -14.92 -30.09 -24.95
N ARG A 219 -14.40 -31.12 -25.62
CA ARG A 219 -15.23 -32.16 -26.27
C ARG A 219 -16.06 -32.94 -25.25
N ALA A 220 -15.50 -33.24 -24.08
CA ALA A 220 -16.22 -33.90 -22.99
C ALA A 220 -17.33 -33.01 -22.43
N ALA A 221 -17.06 -31.72 -22.19
CA ALA A 221 -18.05 -30.75 -21.75
C ALA A 221 -19.18 -30.55 -22.77
N ASP A 222 -18.83 -30.52 -24.06
CA ASP A 222 -19.81 -30.44 -25.14
C ASP A 222 -20.66 -31.71 -25.20
N ARG A 223 -20.03 -32.89 -25.16
CA ARG A 223 -20.73 -34.18 -25.10
C ARG A 223 -21.68 -34.26 -23.89
N ALA A 224 -21.25 -33.82 -22.72
CA ALA A 224 -22.08 -33.76 -21.51
C ALA A 224 -23.28 -32.82 -21.70
N ARG A 225 -23.07 -31.65 -22.32
CA ARG A 225 -24.14 -30.70 -22.67
C ARG A 225 -25.17 -31.31 -23.63
N TYR A 226 -24.75 -32.17 -24.54
CA TYR A 226 -25.65 -32.86 -25.49
C TYR A 226 -26.29 -34.13 -24.91
N ALA A 227 -25.68 -34.74 -23.89
CA ALA A 227 -26.14 -35.95 -23.22
C ALA A 227 -27.24 -35.68 -22.18
N ASP A 228 -27.30 -34.46 -21.61
CA ASP A 228 -28.34 -34.05 -20.65
C ASP A 228 -29.76 -34.26 -21.24
N PRO A 229 -30.55 -35.21 -20.69
CA PRO A 229 -31.87 -35.55 -21.21
C PRO A 229 -32.86 -34.38 -21.20
N VAL A 230 -32.80 -33.53 -20.17
CA VAL A 230 -33.68 -32.37 -20.02
C VAL A 230 -33.37 -31.33 -21.09
N ARG A 231 -32.09 -31.02 -21.28
CA ARG A 231 -31.64 -30.10 -22.34
C ARG A 231 -31.89 -30.67 -23.74
N ARG A 232 -31.77 -31.98 -23.92
CA ARG A 232 -32.05 -32.66 -25.18
C ARG A 232 -33.52 -32.54 -25.58
N VAL A 233 -34.44 -32.79 -24.64
CA VAL A 233 -35.89 -32.63 -24.87
C VAL A 233 -36.22 -31.18 -25.21
N ALA A 234 -35.72 -30.21 -24.43
CA ALA A 234 -35.94 -28.79 -24.69
C ALA A 234 -35.41 -28.34 -26.06
N ARG A 235 -34.23 -28.83 -26.47
CA ARG A 235 -33.67 -28.56 -27.81
C ARG A 235 -34.52 -29.15 -28.92
N ASN A 236 -34.96 -30.40 -28.78
CA ASN A 236 -35.81 -31.06 -29.78
C ASN A 236 -37.16 -30.35 -29.93
N ALA A 237 -37.75 -29.88 -28.83
CA ALA A 237 -38.97 -29.08 -28.84
C ALA A 237 -38.77 -27.76 -29.62
N ARG A 238 -37.68 -27.02 -29.33
CA ARG A 238 -37.33 -25.80 -30.08
C ARG A 238 -37.12 -26.05 -31.57
N ARG A 239 -36.49 -27.17 -31.92
CA ARG A 239 -36.26 -27.55 -33.33
C ARG A 239 -37.57 -27.86 -34.05
N ARG A 240 -38.49 -28.59 -33.41
CA ARG A 240 -39.83 -28.86 -33.94
C ARG A 240 -40.63 -27.57 -34.14
N ALA A 241 -40.61 -26.66 -33.16
CA ALA A 241 -41.28 -25.36 -33.26
C ALA A 241 -40.76 -24.53 -34.43
N ARG A 242 -39.44 -24.51 -34.66
CA ARG A 242 -38.85 -23.82 -35.83
C ARG A 242 -39.29 -24.43 -37.15
N TYR A 243 -39.30 -25.76 -37.27
CA TYR A 243 -39.75 -26.40 -38.51
C TYR A 243 -41.24 -26.16 -38.74
N ALA A 244 -42.08 -26.19 -37.70
CA ALA A 244 -43.49 -25.86 -37.82
C ALA A 244 -43.72 -24.42 -38.29
N ALA A 245 -42.98 -23.45 -37.73
CA ALA A 245 -43.03 -22.06 -38.16
C ALA A 245 -42.63 -21.87 -39.64
N GLN A 246 -41.54 -22.53 -40.08
CA GLN A 246 -41.09 -22.47 -41.48
C GLN A 246 -42.10 -23.06 -42.48
N GLN A 247 -42.85 -24.10 -42.08
CA GLN A 247 -43.89 -24.70 -42.93
C GLN A 247 -45.13 -23.80 -43.05
N LEU A 248 -45.46 -23.04 -42.00
CA LEU A 248 -46.53 -22.04 -42.03
C LEU A 248 -46.15 -20.83 -42.88
N GLU A 249 -44.90 -20.38 -42.80
CA GLU A 249 -44.36 -19.29 -43.63
C GLU A 249 -44.27 -19.68 -45.12
N GLY A 250 -43.92 -20.94 -45.42
CA GLY A 250 -43.80 -21.44 -46.79
C GLY A 250 -45.12 -21.84 -47.47
N SER A 251 -46.26 -21.83 -46.76
CA SER A 251 -47.60 -22.15 -47.30
C SER A 251 -48.44 -20.90 -47.61
N HIS A 252 -47.87 -19.70 -47.41
CA HIS A 252 -48.47 -18.39 -47.72
C HIS A 252 -47.79 -17.70 -48.93
N SER A 253 -47.09 -18.44 -49.78
CA SER A 253 -46.56 -18.02 -51.09
C SER A 253 -47.16 -18.88 -52.18
#